data_AF-A0A661TAL4-F1
#
_entry.id   AF-A0A661TAL4-F1
#
_cell.length_a   1.000
_cell.length_b   1.000
_cell.length_c   1.000
_cell.angle_alpha   90.00
_cell.angle_beta   90.00
_cell.angle_gamma   90.00
#
_symmetry.space_group_name_H-M   'P 1'
#
loop_
_entity.id
_entity.type
_entity.pdbx_description
1 polymer ?
#
loop_
_entity_poly.entity_id
_entity_poly.type
_entity_poly.pdbx_seq_one_letter_code
_entity_poly.pdbx_strand_id
1 'polypeptide(L)'
;MNTIISDLQDPGSLPDRTENVSVLQTHISVVFVADFFVYKIKKPVDFGFLDFSTLEKRKYYCEQEVKLNRRLSRGVYLDVLPVLYDGTRHSLKGGEGEAVEYAVKMKRIPDEVLMKSLFYVRALTEGHLKTVADRLAAFHLQAERSPEIDVFGEAVKFKINTDENF
;
A
#
# COMPACT_ATOMS: atom_id res chain seq x y z
N MET A 1 4.10 -13.15 -11.69
CA MET A 1 3.00 -12.32 -11.18
C MET A 1 1.63 -12.98 -11.34
N ASN A 2 1.23 -13.45 -12.53
CA ASN A 2 -0.10 -14.07 -12.72
C ASN A 2 -0.35 -15.31 -11.83
N THR A 3 0.66 -16.15 -11.61
CA THR A 3 0.59 -17.32 -10.71
C THR A 3 0.39 -16.90 -9.26
N ILE A 4 1.17 -15.92 -8.77
CA ILE A 4 1.00 -15.32 -7.43
C ILE A 4 -0.44 -14.80 -7.25
N ILE A 5 -0.98 -14.08 -8.26
CA ILE A 5 -2.35 -13.56 -8.21
C ILE A 5 -3.35 -14.71 -8.07
N SER A 6 -3.23 -15.75 -8.90
CA SER A 6 -4.12 -16.89 -8.87
C SER A 6 -4.09 -17.64 -7.53
N ASP A 7 -2.90 -17.84 -6.96
CA ASP A 7 -2.75 -18.59 -5.72
C ASP A 7 -3.20 -17.79 -4.49
N LEU A 8 -2.88 -16.49 -4.43
CA LEU A 8 -3.26 -15.63 -3.30
C LEU A 8 -4.72 -15.16 -3.36
N GLN A 9 -5.42 -15.41 -4.46
CA GLN A 9 -6.87 -15.24 -4.53
C GLN A 9 -7.63 -16.35 -3.78
N ASP A 10 -6.98 -17.50 -3.52
CA ASP A 10 -7.52 -18.51 -2.62
C ASP A 10 -7.44 -18.02 -1.16
N PRO A 11 -8.58 -17.90 -0.43
CA PRO A 11 -8.58 -17.58 0.99
C PRO A 11 -7.65 -18.47 1.83
N GLY A 12 -7.50 -19.74 1.42
CA GLY A 12 -6.63 -20.73 2.07
C GLY A 12 -5.15 -20.40 2.02
N SER A 13 -4.73 -19.45 1.17
CA SER A 13 -3.35 -18.98 1.00
C SER A 13 -3.02 -17.74 1.83
N LEU A 14 -4.01 -17.11 2.48
CA LEU A 14 -3.83 -15.91 3.30
C LEU A 14 -3.66 -16.25 4.79
N PRO A 15 -2.88 -15.45 5.56
CA PRO A 15 -2.56 -15.75 6.95
C PRO A 15 -3.75 -15.59 7.89
N ASP A 16 -4.62 -14.62 7.60
CA ASP A 16 -5.79 -14.34 8.42
C ASP A 16 -7.02 -15.02 7.83
N ARG A 17 -7.89 -15.55 8.70
CA ARG A 17 -9.14 -16.18 8.27
C ARG A 17 -9.99 -15.18 7.48
N THR A 18 -10.37 -15.59 6.27
CA THR A 18 -11.24 -14.84 5.36
C THR A 18 -12.03 -15.83 4.51
N GLU A 19 -13.20 -15.42 4.05
CA GLU A 19 -14.05 -16.20 3.15
C GLU A 19 -13.98 -15.64 1.72
N ASN A 20 -13.82 -14.31 1.61
CA ASN A 20 -13.74 -13.63 0.32
C ASN A 20 -12.37 -13.00 0.12
N VAL A 21 -11.91 -13.04 -1.13
CA VAL A 21 -10.74 -12.29 -1.59
C VAL A 21 -11.06 -11.68 -2.95
N SER A 22 -11.07 -10.35 -3.02
CA SER A 22 -11.11 -9.64 -4.29
C SER A 22 -9.72 -9.10 -4.65
N VAL A 23 -9.45 -9.02 -5.95
CA VAL A 23 -8.15 -8.56 -6.46
C VAL A 23 -8.34 -7.25 -7.20
N LEU A 24 -7.61 -6.22 -6.78
CA LEU A 24 -7.52 -4.93 -7.46
C LEU A 24 -6.11 -4.75 -7.97
N GLN A 25 -5.98 -4.20 -9.18
CA GLN A 25 -4.68 -3.87 -9.74
C GLN A 25 -4.57 -2.38 -9.97
N THR A 26 -3.44 -1.81 -9.56
CA THR A 26 -3.04 -0.45 -9.91
C THR A 26 -1.90 -0.51 -10.93
N HIS A 27 -1.40 0.66 -11.33
CA HIS A 27 -0.23 0.74 -12.21
C HIS A 27 1.02 0.08 -11.59
N ILE A 28 1.19 0.18 -10.26
CA ILE A 28 2.39 -0.26 -9.54
C ILE A 28 2.15 -1.41 -8.55
N SER A 29 0.93 -1.90 -8.39
CA SER A 29 0.62 -2.89 -7.34
C SER A 29 -0.52 -3.83 -7.70
N VAL A 30 -0.55 -4.96 -7.01
CA VAL A 30 -1.69 -5.88 -6.91
C VAL A 30 -2.14 -5.86 -5.45
N VAL A 31 -3.45 -5.73 -5.21
CA VAL A 31 -4.05 -5.59 -3.90
C VAL A 31 -5.08 -6.70 -3.72
N PHE A 32 -4.87 -7.54 -2.71
CA PHE A 32 -5.81 -8.58 -2.28
C PHE A 32 -6.63 -8.04 -1.11
N VAL A 33 -7.93 -7.84 -1.33
CA VAL A 33 -8.86 -7.32 -0.33
C VAL A 33 -9.63 -8.49 0.26
N ALA A 34 -9.25 -8.85 1.49
CA ALA A 34 -9.92 -9.87 2.29
C ALA A 34 -11.03 -9.25 3.15
N ASP A 35 -11.67 -10.04 4.02
CA ASP A 35 -12.78 -9.55 4.84
C ASP A 35 -12.34 -8.47 5.84
N PHE A 36 -11.20 -8.69 6.52
CA PHE A 36 -10.70 -7.79 7.59
C PHE A 36 -9.34 -7.15 7.27
N PHE A 37 -8.62 -7.68 6.30
CA PHE A 37 -7.27 -7.25 5.96
C PHE A 37 -7.11 -7.01 4.46
N VAL A 38 -6.06 -6.29 4.11
CA VAL A 38 -5.62 -6.04 2.74
C VAL A 38 -4.15 -6.41 2.63
N TYR A 39 -3.78 -7.11 1.58
CA TYR A 39 -2.39 -7.46 1.29
C TYR A 39 -1.99 -6.83 -0.04
N LYS A 40 -0.96 -6.00 -0.03
CA LYS A 40 -0.51 -5.29 -1.24
C LYS A 40 0.88 -5.74 -1.66
N ILE A 41 0.97 -6.24 -2.89
CA ILE A 41 2.22 -6.61 -3.56
C ILE A 41 2.59 -5.54 -4.58
N LYS A 42 3.88 -5.19 -4.66
CA LYS A 42 4.42 -4.25 -5.65
C LYS A 42 4.73 -4.97 -6.96
N LYS A 43 4.40 -4.34 -8.10
CA LYS A 43 4.76 -4.86 -9.43
C LYS A 43 6.25 -4.60 -9.70
N PRO A 44 6.96 -5.48 -10.43
CA PRO A 44 8.38 -5.32 -10.74
C PRO A 44 8.56 -4.31 -11.87
N VAL A 45 8.46 -3.02 -11.56
CA VAL A 45 8.54 -1.90 -12.51
C VAL A 45 9.58 -0.89 -12.07
N ASP A 46 10.11 -0.12 -13.02
CA ASP A 46 10.99 1.02 -12.78
C ASP A 46 10.52 2.19 -13.64
N PHE A 47 10.17 3.29 -13.00
CA PHE A 47 9.72 4.53 -13.63
C PHE A 47 10.69 5.70 -13.38
N GLY A 48 11.92 5.43 -12.91
CA GLY A 48 12.93 6.45 -12.62
C GLY A 48 12.72 7.21 -11.31
N PHE A 49 11.49 7.59 -10.96
CA PHE A 49 11.14 8.13 -9.64
C PHE A 49 10.76 7.04 -8.62
N LEU A 50 10.55 5.81 -9.08
CA LEU A 50 10.17 4.64 -8.30
C LEU A 50 10.75 3.38 -8.93
N ASP A 51 11.51 2.60 -8.15
CA ASP A 51 12.19 1.42 -8.64
C ASP A 51 11.87 0.19 -7.78
N PHE A 52 11.05 -0.70 -8.34
CA PHE A 52 10.65 -1.99 -7.78
C PHE A 52 11.23 -3.16 -8.57
N SER A 53 12.28 -2.93 -9.37
CA SER A 53 12.83 -3.91 -10.30
C SER A 53 13.31 -5.20 -9.61
N THR A 54 13.97 -5.09 -8.46
CA THR A 54 14.50 -6.24 -7.71
C THR A 54 13.65 -6.59 -6.49
N LEU A 55 13.75 -7.84 -6.04
CA LEU A 55 13.04 -8.32 -4.86
C LEU A 55 13.44 -7.57 -3.60
N GLU A 56 14.74 -7.25 -3.46
CA GLU A 56 15.30 -6.49 -2.34
C GLU A 56 14.73 -5.08 -2.31
N LYS A 57 14.63 -4.41 -3.46
CA LYS A 57 14.01 -3.10 -3.57
C LYS A 57 12.53 -3.16 -3.18
N ARG A 58 11.80 -4.17 -3.66
CA ARG A 58 10.38 -4.34 -3.29
C ARG A 58 10.19 -4.58 -1.79
N LYS A 59 11.05 -5.38 -1.16
CA LYS A 59 11.07 -5.54 0.29
C LYS A 59 11.29 -4.21 0.99
N TYR A 60 12.37 -3.50 0.63
CA TYR A 60 12.72 -2.20 1.20
C TYR A 60 11.56 -1.20 1.09
N TYR A 61 10.94 -1.07 -0.07
CA TYR A 61 9.82 -0.14 -0.26
C TYR A 61 8.53 -0.60 0.41
N CYS A 62 8.31 -1.90 0.67
CA CYS A 62 7.22 -2.35 1.53
C CYS A 62 7.46 -1.94 2.99
N GLU A 63 8.69 -2.06 3.48
CA GLU A 63 9.07 -1.63 4.83
C GLU A 63 8.95 -0.10 4.97
N GLN A 64 9.42 0.67 3.98
CA GLN A 64 9.24 2.12 3.96
C GLN A 64 7.76 2.50 3.94
N GLU A 65 6.93 1.81 3.16
CA GLU A 65 5.50 2.08 3.13
C GLU A 65 4.86 1.93 4.52
N VAL A 66 5.15 0.83 5.21
CA VAL A 66 4.65 0.61 6.58
C VAL A 66 5.17 1.69 7.52
N LYS A 67 6.48 1.96 7.51
CA LYS A 67 7.12 2.97 8.37
C LYS A 67 6.53 4.36 8.18
N LEU A 68 6.43 4.81 6.92
CA LEU A 68 6.04 6.17 6.58
C LEU A 68 4.54 6.40 6.80
N ASN A 69 3.69 5.43 6.45
CA ASN A 69 2.24 5.62 6.54
C ASN A 69 1.72 5.50 7.97
N ARG A 70 2.35 4.70 8.84
CA ARG A 70 1.97 4.60 10.27
C ARG A 70 1.92 5.95 10.99
N ARG A 71 2.69 6.95 10.55
CA ARG A 71 2.69 8.33 11.10
C ARG A 71 1.32 9.01 11.02
N LEU A 72 0.55 8.69 9.96
CA LEU A 72 -0.77 9.28 9.70
C LEU A 72 -1.92 8.27 9.81
N SER A 73 -1.64 6.98 9.94
CA SER A 73 -2.65 5.92 9.86
C SER A 73 -2.55 4.92 11.01
N ARG A 74 -3.00 5.35 12.19
CA ARG A 74 -2.93 4.57 13.42
C ARG A 74 -3.67 3.23 13.26
N GLY A 75 -2.90 2.13 13.28
CA GLY A 75 -3.44 0.77 13.23
C GLY A 75 -3.91 0.29 11.84
N VAL A 76 -3.61 1.03 10.77
CA VAL A 76 -3.94 0.60 9.40
C VAL A 76 -2.80 -0.22 8.79
N TYR A 77 -1.55 0.26 8.86
CA TYR A 77 -0.39 -0.45 8.29
C TYR A 77 0.25 -1.33 9.35
N LEU A 78 0.19 -2.66 9.14
CA LEU A 78 0.44 -3.65 10.18
C LEU A 78 1.79 -4.33 10.05
N ASP A 79 2.17 -4.81 8.87
CA ASP A 79 3.43 -5.53 8.72
C ASP A 79 3.86 -5.68 7.25
N VAL A 80 5.05 -6.25 7.03
CA VAL A 80 5.51 -6.78 5.74
C VAL A 80 5.67 -8.29 5.84
N LEU A 81 4.95 -9.03 5.00
CA LEU A 81 4.96 -10.48 4.99
C LEU A 81 5.67 -11.01 3.73
N PRO A 82 6.47 -12.08 3.84
CA PRO A 82 7.00 -12.76 2.67
C PRO A 82 5.88 -13.56 1.99
N VAL A 83 5.84 -13.51 0.66
CA VAL A 83 5.11 -14.47 -0.17
C VAL A 83 6.06 -15.64 -0.42
N LEU A 84 5.74 -16.78 0.16
CA LEU A 84 6.55 -17.99 0.06
C LEU A 84 6.08 -18.85 -1.10
N TYR A 85 7.02 -19.44 -1.83
CA TYR A 85 6.77 -20.47 -2.82
C TYR A 85 7.33 -21.81 -2.33
N ASP A 86 6.48 -22.81 -2.21
CA ASP A 86 6.84 -24.15 -1.69
C ASP A 86 7.27 -25.14 -2.79
N GLY A 87 7.43 -24.67 -4.02
CA GLY A 87 7.66 -25.52 -5.20
C GLY A 87 6.38 -25.85 -5.98
N THR A 88 5.21 -25.59 -5.41
CA THR A 88 3.90 -25.84 -6.03
C THR A 88 2.98 -24.63 -6.04
N ARG A 89 2.89 -23.87 -4.93
CA ARG A 89 1.98 -22.75 -4.75
C ARG A 89 2.61 -21.60 -3.98
N HIS A 90 2.00 -20.42 -4.12
CA HIS A 90 2.36 -19.23 -3.36
C HIS A 90 1.46 -19.06 -2.14
N SER A 91 2.01 -18.67 -0.99
CA SER A 91 1.25 -18.43 0.23
C SER A 91 1.81 -17.29 1.07
N LEU A 92 0.95 -16.64 1.84
CA LEU A 92 1.28 -15.65 2.87
C LEU A 92 1.16 -16.20 4.29
N LYS A 93 0.84 -17.50 4.46
CA LYS A 93 0.62 -18.13 5.79
C LYS A 93 1.88 -18.37 6.61
N GLY A 94 3.05 -18.05 6.05
CA GLY A 94 4.33 -18.50 6.59
C GLY A 94 4.53 -20.01 6.39
N GLY A 95 5.62 -20.54 6.94
CA GLY A 95 6.01 -21.94 6.76
C GLY A 95 7.31 -22.08 5.97
N GLU A 96 7.50 -23.26 5.37
CA GLU A 96 8.65 -23.55 4.52
C GLU A 96 8.43 -22.99 3.10
N GLY A 97 9.53 -22.65 2.42
CA GLY A 97 9.50 -22.13 1.06
C GLY A 97 10.45 -20.96 0.84
N GLU A 98 10.68 -20.63 -0.43
CA GLU A 98 11.49 -19.48 -0.82
C GLU A 98 10.64 -18.21 -0.83
N ALA A 99 11.13 -17.13 -0.23
CA ALA A 99 10.49 -15.82 -0.33
C ALA A 99 10.70 -15.25 -1.74
N VAL A 100 9.66 -15.28 -2.56
CA VAL A 100 9.71 -14.82 -3.96
C VAL A 100 9.11 -13.43 -4.17
N GLU A 101 8.38 -12.91 -3.18
CA GLU A 101 7.79 -11.58 -3.18
C GLU A 101 7.50 -11.11 -1.73
N TYR A 102 7.14 -9.84 -1.56
CA TYR A 102 6.69 -9.28 -0.27
C TYR A 102 5.34 -8.56 -0.39
N ALA A 103 4.52 -8.70 0.64
CA ALA A 103 3.22 -8.05 0.74
C ALA A 103 3.15 -7.14 1.98
N VAL A 104 2.64 -5.92 1.80
CA VAL A 104 2.25 -5.06 2.91
C VAL A 104 0.91 -5.55 3.46
N LYS A 105 0.85 -5.94 4.74
CA LYS A 105 -0.39 -6.27 5.45
C LYS A 105 -0.99 -5.00 6.05
N MET A 106 -2.26 -4.76 5.74
CA MET A 106 -3.02 -3.62 6.20
C MET A 106 -4.36 -4.07 6.79
N LYS A 107 -4.90 -3.32 7.76
CA LYS A 107 -6.30 -3.45 8.17
C LYS A 107 -7.19 -2.91 7.06
N ARG A 108 -8.23 -3.65 6.69
CA ARG A 108 -9.23 -3.16 5.73
C ARG A 108 -9.99 -1.99 6.34
N ILE A 109 -10.10 -0.91 5.57
CA ILE A 109 -10.95 0.22 5.90
C ILE A 109 -12.31 -0.07 5.25
N PRO A 110 -13.42 -0.07 6.01
CA PRO A 110 -14.76 -0.23 5.43
C PRO A 110 -15.01 0.83 4.36
N ASP A 111 -15.62 0.45 3.25
CA ASP A 111 -15.83 1.38 2.14
C ASP A 111 -16.76 2.52 2.56
N GLU A 112 -17.71 2.27 3.47
CA GLU A 112 -18.69 3.26 3.93
C GLU A 112 -18.04 4.46 4.64
N VAL A 113 -16.88 4.27 5.28
CA VAL A 113 -16.20 5.33 6.04
C VAL A 113 -15.20 6.12 5.21
N LEU A 114 -14.97 5.73 3.94
CA LEU A 114 -14.12 6.50 3.03
C LEU A 114 -14.80 7.82 2.68
N MET A 115 -14.02 8.92 2.66
CA MET A 115 -14.57 10.26 2.34
C MET A 115 -15.30 10.31 0.99
N LYS A 116 -14.88 9.51 0.00
CA LYS A 116 -15.58 9.36 -1.29
C LYS A 116 -17.00 8.83 -1.10
N SER A 117 -17.18 7.82 -0.25
CA SER A 117 -18.49 7.25 0.06
C SER A 117 -19.36 8.25 0.83
N LEU A 118 -18.79 8.91 1.84
CA LEU A 118 -19.46 9.98 2.59
C LEU A 118 -19.91 11.13 1.67
N PHE A 119 -19.12 11.47 0.66
CA PHE A 119 -19.46 12.49 -0.33
C PHE A 119 -20.70 12.08 -1.15
N TYR A 120 -20.73 10.85 -1.69
CA TYR A 120 -21.86 10.40 -2.51
C TYR A 120 -23.18 10.33 -1.73
N VAL A 121 -23.14 9.99 -0.45
CA VAL A 121 -24.34 9.95 0.41
C VAL A 121 -24.65 11.31 1.08
N ARG A 122 -23.93 12.38 0.69
CA ARG A 122 -24.08 13.74 1.24
C ARG A 122 -23.88 13.83 2.76
N ALA A 123 -23.06 12.95 3.33
CA ALA A 123 -22.68 12.93 4.74
C ALA A 123 -21.32 13.61 5.02
N LEU A 124 -20.60 14.06 3.98
CA LEU A 124 -19.37 14.81 4.13
C LEU A 124 -19.67 16.24 4.60
N THR A 125 -19.04 16.67 5.70
CA THR A 125 -19.24 17.98 6.32
C THR A 125 -17.98 18.82 6.27
N GLU A 126 -18.10 20.13 6.45
CA GLU A 126 -16.95 21.03 6.62
C GLU A 126 -16.07 20.62 7.81
N GLY A 127 -16.66 20.09 8.88
CA GLY A 127 -15.92 19.58 10.04
C GLY A 127 -14.95 18.45 9.69
N HIS A 128 -15.34 17.54 8.79
CA HIS A 128 -14.44 16.51 8.27
C HIS A 128 -13.26 17.13 7.51
N LEU A 129 -13.54 18.09 6.62
CA LEU A 129 -12.50 18.78 5.85
C LEU A 129 -11.52 19.54 6.75
N LYS A 130 -12.04 20.27 7.73
CA LYS A 130 -11.22 20.99 8.72
C LYS A 130 -10.33 20.03 9.50
N THR A 131 -10.86 18.90 9.94
CA THR A 131 -10.08 17.88 10.68
C THR A 131 -8.91 17.34 9.84
N VAL A 132 -9.16 17.04 8.56
CA VAL A 132 -8.11 16.59 7.63
C VAL A 132 -7.07 17.69 7.41
N ALA A 133 -7.52 18.92 7.15
CA ALA A 133 -6.63 20.06 6.93
C ALA A 133 -5.74 20.34 8.14
N ASP A 134 -6.31 20.36 9.35
CA ASP A 134 -5.57 20.58 10.60
C ASP A 134 -4.52 19.48 10.81
N ARG A 135 -4.88 18.21 10.54
CA ARG A 135 -3.94 17.08 10.67
C ARG A 135 -2.80 17.14 9.66
N LEU A 136 -3.09 17.50 8.40
CA LEU A 136 -2.08 17.62 7.35
C LEU A 136 -1.16 18.82 7.59
N ALA A 137 -1.71 19.96 8.01
CA ALA A 137 -0.92 21.14 8.36
C ALA A 137 0.06 20.83 9.51
N ALA A 138 -0.44 20.21 10.59
CA ALA A 138 0.39 19.81 11.72
C ALA A 138 1.49 18.81 11.31
N PHE A 139 1.18 17.85 10.44
CA PHE A 139 2.16 16.90 9.93
C PHE A 139 3.25 17.58 9.10
N HIS A 140 2.88 18.45 8.16
CA HIS A 140 3.86 19.13 7.30
C HIS A 140 4.75 20.11 8.07
N LEU A 141 4.25 20.75 9.12
CA LEU A 141 5.06 21.61 9.99
C LEU A 141 6.19 20.87 10.73
N GLN A 142 6.03 19.56 10.93
CA GLN A 142 6.97 18.71 11.66
C GLN A 142 7.65 17.67 10.75
N ALA A 143 7.38 17.71 9.45
CA ALA A 143 7.95 16.77 8.51
C ALA A 143 9.47 16.98 8.43
N GLU A 144 10.20 15.87 8.28
CA GLU A 144 11.64 15.90 8.07
C GLU A 144 11.96 16.70 6.79
N ARG A 145 12.98 17.55 6.88
CA ARG A 145 13.47 18.35 5.76
C ARG A 145 14.97 18.21 5.66
N SER A 146 15.45 18.18 4.42
CA SER A 146 16.86 18.19 4.07
C SER A 146 16.99 18.85 2.69
N PRO A 147 18.18 19.33 2.31
CA PRO A 147 18.40 19.83 0.95
C PRO A 147 18.01 18.82 -0.13
N GLU A 148 18.21 17.51 0.13
CA GLU A 148 17.80 16.44 -0.76
C GLU A 148 16.27 16.32 -0.86
N ILE A 149 15.55 16.41 0.26
CA ILE A 149 14.08 16.36 0.29
C ILE A 149 13.47 17.60 -0.37
N ASP A 150 14.05 18.77 -0.13
CA ASP A 150 13.54 20.05 -0.63
C ASP A 150 13.54 20.11 -2.17
N VAL A 151 14.48 19.42 -2.84
CA VAL A 151 14.52 19.30 -4.31
C VAL A 151 13.22 18.70 -4.87
N PHE A 152 12.58 17.77 -4.16
CA PHE A 152 11.31 17.19 -4.62
C PHE A 152 10.12 18.17 -4.56
N GLY A 153 10.26 19.27 -3.81
CA GLY A 153 9.29 20.37 -3.76
C GLY A 153 9.49 21.45 -4.82
N GLU A 154 10.59 21.41 -5.58
CA GLU A 154 10.84 22.36 -6.66
C GLU A 154 9.83 22.18 -7.81
N ALA A 155 9.36 23.29 -8.38
CA ALA A 155 8.31 23.28 -9.40
C ALA A 155 8.61 22.34 -10.58
N VAL A 156 9.88 22.27 -11.01
CA VAL A 156 10.32 21.40 -12.11
C VAL A 156 10.16 19.93 -11.74
N LYS A 157 10.65 19.53 -10.56
CA LYS A 157 10.57 18.15 -10.08
C LYS A 157 9.12 17.74 -9.79
N PHE A 158 8.35 18.64 -9.20
CA PHE A 158 6.93 18.44 -8.94
C PHE A 158 6.13 18.25 -10.23
N LYS A 159 6.41 19.06 -11.28
CA LYS A 159 5.76 18.95 -12.58
C LYS A 159 6.02 17.59 -13.23
N ILE A 160 7.29 17.16 -13.29
CA ILE A 160 7.67 15.85 -13.87
C ILE A 160 6.89 14.73 -13.19
N ASN A 161 6.88 14.71 -11.85
CA ASN A 161 6.17 13.68 -11.10
C ASN A 161 4.66 13.71 -11.40
N THR A 162 4.05 14.90 -11.50
CA THR A 162 2.61 15.03 -11.77
C THR A 162 2.26 14.56 -13.19
N ASP A 163 2.95 15.05 -14.21
CA ASP A 163 2.68 14.73 -15.62
C ASP A 163 2.85 13.23 -15.93
N GLU A 164 3.79 12.57 -15.26
CA GLU A 164 4.10 11.16 -15.51
C GLU A 164 3.18 10.20 -14.73
N ASN A 165 2.41 10.67 -13.74
CA ASN A 165 1.68 9.81 -12.80
C ASN A 165 0.18 10.04 -12.68
N PHE A 166 -0.37 11.15 -13.20
CA PHE A 166 -1.79 11.51 -13.08
C PHE A 166 -2.36 12.06 -14.39
#